data_AF-A0A101H1U4-F1
#
_entry.id   AF-A0A101H1U4-F1
#
_cell.length_a   1.000
_cell.length_b   1.000
_cell.length_c   1.000
_cell.angle_alpha   90.00
_cell.angle_beta   90.00
_cell.angle_gamma   90.00
#
_symmetry.space_group_name_H-M   'P 1'
#
loop_
_entity.id
_entity.type
_entity.pdbx_description
1 polymer ?
#
loop_
_entity_poly.entity_id
_entity_poly.type
_entity_poly.pdbx_seq_one_letter_code
_entity_poly.pdbx_strand_id
1 'polypeptide(L)'
;MPDESINEEPIEILVRMAESGEIDPWNVDIVLLTDRFLGELERRRELDLRISGRTLLYASILLRMKSDALIERVPDPDVEEEGGEDFGDDLFFDGDQDGEGIESHLGPIEVLEREIQRRIKRKEYRTRPVTLYELITQLKLAEKEERRRQRRRHLADDDDLFVIAEDVVEIAHEEAFEEASSMIYA
;
A
#
# COMPACT_ATOMS: atom_id res chain seq x y z
N MET A 1 24.46 -9.23 -27.95
CA MET A 1 23.16 -9.81 -28.35
C MET A 1 22.54 -10.40 -27.09
N PRO A 2 21.24 -10.19 -26.85
CA PRO A 2 20.78 -9.22 -25.86
C PRO A 2 20.25 -9.83 -24.55
N ASP A 3 20.34 -9.01 -23.50
CA ASP A 3 19.63 -9.00 -22.21
C ASP A 3 19.27 -10.36 -21.58
N GLU A 4 20.15 -10.82 -20.70
CA GLU A 4 20.00 -11.97 -19.84
C GLU A 4 18.82 -11.77 -18.87
N SER A 5 17.61 -12.19 -19.30
CA SER A 5 16.53 -12.75 -18.47
C SER A 5 16.62 -12.48 -16.95
N ILE A 6 16.58 -11.21 -16.53
CA ILE A 6 16.73 -10.84 -15.11
C ILE A 6 15.45 -11.20 -14.36
N ASN A 7 15.32 -12.48 -14.01
CA ASN A 7 14.43 -13.04 -12.99
C ASN A 7 13.06 -12.35 -12.91
N GLU A 8 12.28 -12.45 -14.00
CA GLU A 8 10.85 -12.08 -14.01
C GLU A 8 9.97 -13.20 -13.42
N GLU A 9 10.56 -14.17 -12.71
CA GLU A 9 9.86 -15.28 -12.04
C GLU A 9 8.53 -14.89 -11.36
N PRO A 10 8.43 -13.81 -10.54
CA PRO A 10 7.15 -13.46 -9.93
C PRO A 10 6.12 -12.96 -10.94
N ILE A 11 6.55 -12.28 -12.01
CA ILE A 11 5.66 -11.79 -13.07
C ILE A 11 5.21 -12.97 -13.93
N GLU A 12 6.11 -13.90 -14.22
CA GLU A 12 5.80 -15.13 -14.95
C GLU A 12 4.73 -15.93 -14.21
N ILE A 13 4.81 -16.05 -12.88
CA ILE A 13 3.76 -16.67 -12.06
C ILE A 13 2.41 -15.96 -12.26
N LEU A 14 2.39 -14.63 -12.20
CA LEU A 14 1.18 -13.83 -12.39
C LEU A 14 0.59 -13.98 -13.80
N VAL A 15 1.42 -13.92 -14.84
CA VAL A 15 1.01 -14.07 -16.24
C VAL A 15 0.47 -15.47 -16.48
N ARG A 16 1.15 -16.51 -15.98
CA ARG A 16 0.71 -17.89 -16.16
C ARG A 16 -0.63 -18.15 -15.48
N MET A 17 -0.91 -17.55 -14.32
CA MET A 17 -2.23 -17.61 -13.69
C MET A 17 -3.32 -16.94 -14.56
N ALA A 18 -2.98 -15.88 -15.31
CA ALA A 18 -3.92 -15.28 -16.25
C ALA A 18 -4.14 -16.17 -17.48
N GLU A 19 -3.06 -16.77 -18.00
CA GLU A 19 -3.13 -17.70 -19.14
C GLU A 19 -3.90 -18.99 -18.82
N SER A 20 -3.75 -19.52 -17.60
CA SER A 20 -4.51 -20.69 -17.15
C SER A 20 -5.99 -20.39 -16.88
N GLY A 21 -6.40 -19.12 -16.97
CA GLY A 21 -7.75 -18.67 -16.63
C GLY A 21 -8.03 -18.67 -15.13
N GLU A 22 -6.98 -18.77 -14.31
CA GLU A 22 -7.13 -18.70 -12.87
C GLU A 22 -7.51 -17.30 -12.40
N ILE A 23 -6.98 -16.26 -13.05
CA ILE A 23 -7.31 -14.86 -12.78
C ILE A 23 -7.81 -14.16 -14.05
N ASP A 24 -8.74 -13.21 -13.91
CA ASP A 24 -9.14 -12.34 -15.01
C ASP A 24 -8.14 -11.17 -15.14
N PRO A 25 -7.42 -11.02 -16.27
CA PRO A 25 -6.45 -9.95 -16.45
C PRO A 25 -7.07 -8.55 -16.49
N TRP A 26 -8.37 -8.42 -16.77
CA TRP A 26 -9.06 -7.13 -16.85
C TRP A 26 -9.71 -6.73 -15.53
N ASN A 27 -9.94 -7.69 -14.64
CA ASN A 27 -10.53 -7.48 -13.34
C ASN A 27 -9.92 -8.40 -12.28
N VAL A 28 -8.82 -7.93 -11.70
CA VAL A 28 -8.04 -8.70 -10.74
C VAL A 28 -8.62 -8.55 -9.34
N ASP A 29 -9.11 -9.66 -8.78
CA ASP A 29 -9.40 -9.75 -7.34
C ASP A 29 -8.09 -10.03 -6.56
N ILE A 30 -7.58 -9.00 -5.88
CA ILE A 30 -6.33 -9.08 -5.11
C ILE A 30 -6.35 -10.18 -4.05
N VAL A 31 -7.51 -10.45 -3.43
CA VAL A 31 -7.64 -11.46 -2.38
C VAL A 31 -7.40 -12.85 -2.97
N LEU A 32 -8.14 -13.17 -4.02
CA LEU A 32 -8.05 -14.45 -4.73
C LEU A 32 -6.69 -14.64 -5.38
N LEU A 33 -6.16 -13.61 -6.04
CA LEU A 33 -4.86 -13.66 -6.69
C LEU A 33 -3.75 -13.95 -5.68
N THR A 34 -3.77 -13.28 -4.53
CA THR A 34 -2.74 -13.48 -3.50
C THR A 34 -2.74 -14.91 -2.98
N ASP A 35 -3.93 -15.50 -2.74
CA ASP A 35 -4.02 -16.89 -2.27
C ASP A 35 -3.49 -17.89 -3.29
N ARG A 36 -3.78 -17.67 -4.58
CA ARG A 36 -3.25 -18.52 -5.67
C ARG A 36 -1.76 -18.35 -5.86
N PHE A 37 -1.26 -17.11 -5.77
CA PHE A 37 0.17 -16.82 -5.86
C PHE A 37 0.94 -17.55 -4.74
N LEU A 38 0.44 -17.51 -3.51
CA LEU A 38 1.06 -18.20 -2.37
C LEU A 38 0.99 -19.73 -2.52
N GLY A 39 -0.14 -20.27 -2.97
CA GLY A 39 -0.27 -21.70 -3.23
C GLY A 39 0.67 -22.21 -4.35
N GLU A 40 0.88 -21.40 -5.39
CA GLU A 40 1.90 -21.69 -6.40
C GLU A 40 3.31 -21.67 -5.82
N LEU A 41 3.60 -20.69 -4.96
CA LEU A 41 4.89 -20.57 -4.30
C LEU A 41 5.20 -21.77 -3.40
N GLU A 42 4.20 -22.27 -2.67
CA GLU A 42 4.32 -23.45 -1.82
C GLU A 42 4.56 -24.72 -2.64
N ARG A 43 3.80 -24.93 -3.73
CA ARG A 43 4.04 -26.03 -4.67
C ARG A 43 5.45 -26.00 -5.26
N ARG A 44 5.95 -24.81 -5.62
CA ARG A 44 7.32 -24.67 -6.11
C ARG A 44 8.34 -24.98 -5.03
N ARG A 45 8.12 -24.53 -3.79
CA ARG A 45 9.01 -24.80 -2.64
C ARG A 45 9.17 -26.30 -2.36
N GLU A 46 8.10 -27.06 -2.51
CA GLU A 46 8.12 -28.52 -2.35
C GLU A 46 8.96 -29.21 -3.43
N LEU A 47 9.03 -28.61 -4.62
CA LEU A 47 9.74 -29.15 -5.79
C LEU A 47 11.18 -28.62 -5.91
N ASP A 48 11.44 -27.39 -5.48
CA ASP A 48 12.75 -26.72 -5.48
C ASP A 48 12.80 -25.63 -4.38
N LEU A 49 13.85 -25.65 -3.55
CA LEU A 49 14.04 -24.68 -2.47
C LEU A 49 14.55 -23.32 -2.95
N ARG A 50 14.90 -23.17 -4.23
CA ARG A 50 15.43 -21.93 -4.80
C ARG A 50 14.31 -20.98 -5.20
N ILE A 51 13.71 -20.33 -4.20
CA ILE A 51 12.81 -19.19 -4.42
C ILE A 51 13.63 -17.90 -4.46
N SER A 52 13.41 -17.07 -5.48
CA SER A 52 14.05 -15.75 -5.56
C SER A 52 13.58 -14.81 -4.45
N GLY A 53 14.50 -14.03 -3.87
CA GLY A 53 14.17 -12.99 -2.89
C GLY A 53 13.19 -11.94 -3.44
N ARG A 54 13.18 -11.72 -4.76
CA ARG A 54 12.19 -10.85 -5.44
C ARG A 54 10.78 -11.44 -5.37
N THR A 55 10.65 -12.76 -5.51
CA THR A 55 9.36 -13.47 -5.41
C THR A 55 8.80 -13.40 -3.99
N LEU A 56 9.66 -13.56 -2.97
CA LEU A 56 9.27 -13.36 -1.57
C LEU A 56 8.86 -11.91 -1.28
N LEU A 57 9.54 -10.93 -1.86
CA LEU A 57 9.15 -9.52 -1.76
C LEU A 57 7.78 -9.27 -2.41
N TYR A 58 7.50 -9.88 -3.56
CA TYR A 58 6.19 -9.72 -4.22
C TYR A 58 5.08 -10.36 -3.39
N ALA A 59 5.34 -11.54 -2.79
CA ALA A 59 4.41 -12.16 -1.86
C ALA A 59 4.07 -11.26 -0.66
N SER A 60 5.07 -10.60 -0.06
CA SER A 60 4.83 -9.72 1.10
C SER A 60 4.06 -8.44 0.70
N ILE A 61 4.32 -7.87 -0.47
CA ILE A 61 3.57 -6.73 -0.99
C ILE A 61 2.12 -7.13 -1.29
N LEU A 62 1.89 -8.27 -1.94
CA LEU A 62 0.55 -8.79 -2.22
C LEU A 62 -0.23 -9.06 -0.93
N LEU A 63 0.40 -9.63 0.09
CA LEU A 63 -0.21 -9.83 1.41
C LEU A 63 -0.63 -8.51 2.06
N ARG A 64 0.21 -7.46 1.96
CA ARG A 64 -0.16 -6.12 2.43
C ARG A 64 -1.38 -5.58 1.69
N MET A 65 -1.37 -5.65 0.36
CA MET A 65 -2.49 -5.20 -0.47
C MET A 65 -3.77 -5.99 -0.19
N LYS A 66 -3.67 -7.30 0.06
CA LYS A 66 -4.81 -8.13 0.50
C LYS A 66 -5.35 -7.66 1.84
N SER A 67 -4.50 -7.35 2.81
CA SER A 67 -4.92 -6.81 4.11
C SER A 67 -5.67 -5.49 3.94
N ASP A 68 -5.11 -4.56 3.15
CA ASP A 68 -5.72 -3.25 2.89
C ASP A 68 -7.10 -3.43 2.22
N ALA A 69 -7.19 -4.30 1.21
CA ALA A 69 -8.45 -4.60 0.52
C ALA A 69 -9.50 -5.28 1.41
N LEU A 70 -9.09 -6.03 2.43
CA LEU A 70 -10.01 -6.62 3.40
C LEU A 70 -10.53 -5.56 4.38
N ILE A 71 -9.68 -4.61 4.80
CA ILE A 71 -10.07 -3.48 5.65
C ILE A 71 -11.10 -2.60 4.93
N GLU A 72 -10.86 -2.26 3.65
CA GLU A 72 -11.79 -1.48 2.84
C GLU A 72 -13.15 -2.17 2.60
N ARG A 73 -13.20 -3.51 2.67
CA ARG A 73 -14.44 -4.30 2.50
C ARG A 73 -15.26 -4.39 3.78
N VAL A 74 -14.68 -4.13 4.95
CA VAL A 74 -15.42 -4.05 6.21
C VAL A 74 -16.16 -2.72 6.19
N PRO A 75 -17.50 -2.71 6.13
CA PRO A 75 -18.24 -1.48 6.38
C PRO A 75 -17.85 -1.02 7.77
N ASP A 76 -17.39 0.22 7.87
CA ASP A 76 -17.13 0.84 9.17
C ASP A 76 -18.46 0.81 9.95
N PRO A 77 -18.54 0.12 11.11
CA PRO A 77 -19.78 0.05 11.88
C PRO A 77 -20.25 1.44 12.34
N ASP A 78 -19.35 2.43 12.35
CA ASP A 78 -19.67 3.81 12.67
C ASP A 78 -20.16 4.62 11.43
N VAL A 79 -20.22 4.01 10.24
CA VAL A 79 -20.74 4.61 9.00
C VAL A 79 -22.12 4.05 8.63
N GLU A 80 -22.77 3.31 9.54
CA GLU A 80 -24.20 2.99 9.42
C GLU A 80 -25.13 4.20 9.74
N GLU A 81 -24.60 5.38 10.09
CA GLU A 81 -25.40 6.59 10.40
C GLU A 81 -24.89 7.90 9.76
N GLU A 82 -24.43 7.91 8.50
CA GLU A 82 -24.43 9.16 7.70
C GLU A 82 -25.02 8.97 6.28
N GLY A 83 -25.74 7.86 6.08
CA GLY A 83 -26.52 7.60 4.86
C GLY A 83 -28.02 7.83 5.03
N GLY A 84 -28.47 8.18 6.23
CA GLY A 84 -29.89 8.29 6.53
C GLY A 84 -30.14 9.20 7.72
N GLU A 85 -30.03 10.52 7.50
CA GLU A 85 -30.75 11.56 8.24
C GLU A 85 -30.48 12.93 7.59
N ASP A 86 -30.95 13.14 6.36
CA ASP A 86 -31.38 14.48 5.90
C ASP A 86 -32.90 14.65 6.12
N PHE A 87 -33.44 13.89 7.08
CA PHE A 87 -34.80 14.03 7.60
C PHE A 87 -34.80 14.80 8.94
N GLY A 88 -33.77 15.62 9.17
CA GLY A 88 -33.51 16.24 10.48
C GLY A 88 -33.27 17.76 10.48
N ASP A 89 -33.05 18.43 9.34
CA ASP A 89 -32.90 19.90 9.31
C ASP A 89 -34.19 20.65 8.89
N ASP A 90 -35.23 19.91 8.48
CA ASP A 90 -36.54 20.48 8.10
C ASP A 90 -37.58 20.47 9.24
N LEU A 91 -37.20 20.12 10.48
CA LEU A 91 -38.13 20.00 11.62
C LEU A 91 -37.92 20.99 12.77
N PHE A 92 -37.08 22.03 12.59
CA PHE A 92 -36.96 23.14 13.55
C PHE A 92 -37.46 24.48 13.00
N PHE A 93 -38.64 24.49 12.39
CA PHE A 93 -39.42 25.73 12.26
C PHE A 93 -40.93 25.45 12.23
N ASP A 94 -41.46 24.87 13.31
CA ASP A 94 -42.91 24.97 13.58
C ASP A 94 -43.20 26.35 14.17
N GLY A 95 -43.53 27.26 13.27
CA GLY A 95 -43.82 28.67 13.54
C GLY A 95 -44.49 29.31 12.33
N ASP A 96 -45.47 28.61 11.77
CA ASP A 96 -46.57 29.06 10.93
C ASP A 96 -46.65 30.59 10.67
N GLN A 97 -46.10 31.04 9.53
CA GLN A 97 -46.86 31.77 8.50
C GLN A 97 -46.00 31.98 7.25
N ASP A 98 -46.62 31.71 6.10
CA ASP A 98 -46.19 32.01 4.73
C ASP A 98 -45.41 30.89 4.05
N GLY A 99 -46.16 30.01 3.37
CA GLY A 99 -45.63 28.91 2.60
C GLY A 99 -44.88 29.36 1.35
N GLU A 100 -43.57 29.23 1.37
CA GLU A 100 -42.74 29.03 0.18
C GLU A 100 -41.71 27.93 0.50
N GLY A 101 -41.70 26.89 -0.33
CA GLY A 101 -40.85 25.72 -0.13
C GLY A 101 -39.37 26.09 -0.11
N ILE A 102 -38.63 25.45 0.78
CA ILE A 102 -37.19 25.61 1.02
C ILE A 102 -36.32 25.24 -0.21
N GLU A 103 -36.93 24.83 -1.33
CA GLU A 103 -36.27 24.73 -2.64
C GLU A 103 -35.81 26.09 -3.23
N SER A 104 -36.25 27.23 -2.69
CA SER A 104 -36.06 28.55 -3.34
C SER A 104 -34.78 29.32 -2.99
N HIS A 105 -33.85 28.79 -2.19
CA HIS A 105 -32.64 29.54 -1.80
C HIS A 105 -31.33 29.12 -2.47
N LEU A 106 -31.30 28.05 -3.25
CA LEU A 106 -30.11 27.70 -4.03
C LEU A 106 -30.12 28.40 -5.39
N GLY A 107 -29.01 29.08 -5.70
CA GLY A 107 -28.80 29.62 -7.05
C GLY A 107 -28.74 28.50 -8.11
N PRO A 108 -29.03 28.77 -9.40
CA PRO A 108 -28.95 27.77 -10.47
C PRO A 108 -27.59 27.05 -10.56
N ILE A 109 -26.51 27.72 -10.13
CA ILE A 109 -25.15 27.18 -10.08
C ILE A 109 -24.98 26.18 -8.93
N GLU A 110 -25.57 26.44 -7.76
CA GLU A 110 -25.43 25.60 -6.57
C GLU A 110 -26.22 24.29 -6.70
N VAL A 111 -27.40 24.35 -7.35
CA VAL A 111 -28.16 23.14 -7.72
C VAL A 111 -27.37 22.26 -8.68
N LEU A 112 -26.75 22.89 -9.70
CA LEU A 112 -25.92 22.19 -10.67
C LEU A 112 -24.66 21.59 -10.00
N GLU A 113 -24.00 22.34 -9.12
CA GLU A 113 -22.82 21.87 -8.40
C GLU A 113 -23.16 20.67 -7.51
N ARG A 114 -24.28 20.72 -6.77
CA ARG A 114 -24.78 19.61 -5.96
C ARG A 114 -25.08 18.37 -6.82
N GLU A 115 -25.70 18.55 -7.99
CA GLU A 115 -25.98 17.44 -8.91
C GLU A 115 -24.71 16.85 -9.54
N ILE A 116 -23.73 17.69 -9.90
CA ILE A 116 -22.42 17.25 -10.38
C ILE A 116 -21.71 16.45 -9.29
N GLN A 117 -21.65 16.95 -8.06
CA GLN A 117 -21.04 16.24 -6.94
C GLN A 117 -21.73 14.90 -6.65
N ARG A 118 -23.06 14.87 -6.66
CA ARG A 118 -23.83 13.62 -6.52
C ARG A 118 -23.50 12.60 -7.61
N ARG A 119 -23.36 13.04 -8.86
CA ARG A 119 -23.00 12.16 -10.00
C ARG A 119 -21.55 11.68 -9.94
N ILE A 120 -20.63 12.55 -9.53
CA ILE A 120 -19.22 12.20 -9.36
C ILE A 120 -19.08 11.15 -8.24
N LYS A 121 -19.69 11.38 -7.06
CA LYS A 121 -19.70 10.42 -5.95
C LYS A 121 -20.26 9.06 -6.39
N ARG A 122 -21.43 9.03 -7.06
CA ARG A 122 -22.00 7.78 -7.61
C ARG A 122 -21.11 7.09 -8.65
N LYS A 123 -20.34 7.87 -9.42
CA LYS A 123 -19.38 7.34 -10.40
C LYS A 123 -18.13 6.80 -9.71
N GLU A 124 -17.67 7.41 -8.63
CA GLU A 124 -16.55 6.93 -7.79
C GLU A 124 -16.83 5.56 -7.19
N TYR A 125 -18.07 5.29 -6.75
CA TYR A 125 -18.47 3.96 -6.28
C TYR A 125 -18.49 2.88 -7.39
N ARG A 126 -18.34 3.25 -8.66
CA ARG A 126 -18.03 2.32 -9.75
C ARG A 126 -16.51 2.29 -9.91
N THR A 127 -15.83 1.80 -8.87
CA THR A 127 -14.38 1.60 -8.89
C THR A 127 -14.02 0.82 -10.15
N ARG A 128 -13.21 1.45 -11.01
CA ARG A 128 -12.72 0.80 -12.23
C ARG A 128 -11.95 -0.45 -11.78
N PRO A 129 -12.23 -1.63 -12.36
CA PRO A 129 -11.51 -2.84 -11.99
C PRO A 129 -10.02 -2.68 -12.26
N VAL A 130 -9.19 -3.15 -11.32
CA VAL A 130 -7.73 -3.12 -11.45
C VAL A 130 -7.31 -4.17 -12.47
N THR A 131 -6.53 -3.75 -13.46
CA THR A 131 -6.00 -4.66 -14.48
C THR A 131 -4.72 -5.34 -14.01
N LEU A 132 -4.40 -6.52 -14.55
CA LEU A 132 -3.15 -7.22 -14.24
C LEU A 132 -1.92 -6.39 -14.58
N TYR A 133 -1.96 -5.64 -15.69
CA TYR A 133 -0.89 -4.73 -16.07
C TYR A 133 -0.66 -3.64 -15.01
N GLU A 134 -1.74 -3.06 -14.49
CA GLU A 134 -1.68 -2.04 -13.44
C GLU A 134 -1.13 -2.63 -12.14
N LEU A 135 -1.59 -3.82 -11.75
CA LEU A 135 -1.05 -4.54 -10.58
C LEU A 135 0.46 -4.79 -10.73
N ILE A 136 0.91 -5.34 -11.86
CA ILE A 136 2.34 -5.58 -12.12
C ILE A 136 3.12 -4.27 -12.05
N THR A 137 2.56 -3.18 -12.59
CA THR A 137 3.18 -1.85 -12.54
C THR A 137 3.34 -1.36 -11.10
N GLN A 138 2.31 -1.53 -10.26
CA GLN A 138 2.35 -1.19 -8.85
C GLN A 138 3.37 -2.03 -8.08
N LEU A 139 3.44 -3.34 -8.35
CA LEU A 139 4.43 -4.24 -7.74
C LEU A 139 5.87 -3.83 -8.11
N LYS A 140 6.14 -3.54 -9.39
CA LYS A 140 7.45 -3.04 -9.83
C LYS A 140 7.81 -1.70 -9.19
N LEU A 141 6.83 -0.81 -9.02
CA LEU A 141 7.02 0.47 -8.35
C LEU A 141 7.36 0.30 -6.86
N ALA A 142 6.61 -0.57 -6.16
CA ALA A 142 6.85 -0.90 -4.76
C ALA A 142 8.23 -1.54 -4.55
N GLU A 143 8.63 -2.47 -5.44
CA GLU A 143 9.99 -3.04 -5.44
C GLU A 143 11.07 -1.96 -5.56
N LYS A 144 10.90 -1.02 -6.50
CA LYS A 144 11.84 0.09 -6.69
C LYS A 144 11.93 0.99 -5.47
N GLU A 145 10.80 1.22 -4.79
CA GLU A 145 10.74 2.02 -3.58
C GLU A 145 11.46 1.34 -2.41
N GLU A 146 11.23 0.04 -2.20
CA GLU A 146 11.93 -0.75 -1.19
C GLU A 146 13.43 -0.79 -1.43
N ARG A 147 13.86 -0.93 -2.69
CA ARG A 147 15.29 -0.84 -3.03
C ARG A 147 15.89 0.52 -2.67
N ARG A 148 15.11 1.61 -2.81
CA ARG A 148 15.55 2.96 -2.40
C ARG A 148 15.61 3.07 -0.87
N ARG A 149 14.64 2.52 -0.14
CA ARG A 149 14.64 2.48 1.33
C ARG A 149 15.84 1.71 1.86
N GLN A 150 16.11 0.52 1.32
CA GLN A 150 17.26 -0.29 1.71
C GLN A 150 18.59 0.43 1.50
N ARG A 151 18.76 1.15 0.38
CA ARG A 151 19.96 1.95 0.13
C ARG A 151 20.11 3.09 1.13
N ARG A 152 19.01 3.77 1.47
CA ARG A 152 19.04 4.84 2.48
C ARG A 152 19.36 4.31 3.88
N ARG A 153 18.83 3.14 4.25
CA ARG A 153 19.15 2.47 5.51
C ARG A 153 20.62 2.08 5.57
N HIS A 154 21.17 1.45 4.53
CA HIS A 154 22.60 1.12 4.49
C HIS A 154 23.50 2.35 4.65
N LEU A 155 23.17 3.48 4.01
CA LEU A 155 23.94 4.71 4.19
C LEU A 155 23.86 5.26 5.62
N ALA A 156 22.73 5.10 6.30
CA ALA A 156 22.59 5.51 7.70
C ALA A 156 23.33 4.56 8.66
N ASP A 157 23.30 3.25 8.39
CA ASP A 157 24.01 2.25 9.18
C ASP A 157 25.54 2.36 8.99
N ASP A 158 26.01 2.74 7.79
CA ASP A 158 27.43 3.02 7.53
C ASP A 158 27.90 4.23 8.36
N ASP A 159 27.13 5.32 8.45
CA ASP A 159 27.46 6.46 9.30
C ASP A 159 27.60 6.04 10.78
N ASP A 160 26.71 5.20 11.30
CA ASP A 160 26.81 4.67 12.67
C ASP A 160 28.07 3.79 12.85
N LEU A 161 28.46 3.00 11.83
CA LEU A 161 29.70 2.23 11.82
C LEU A 161 30.95 3.12 11.77
N PHE A 162 30.91 4.24 11.05
CA PHE A 162 32.01 5.23 11.01
C PHE A 162 32.15 5.93 12.36
N VAL A 163 31.05 6.31 13.01
CA VAL A 163 31.07 6.90 14.36
C VAL A 163 31.66 5.92 15.38
N ILE A 164 31.24 4.65 15.35
CA ILE A 164 31.79 3.61 16.24
C ILE A 164 33.26 3.32 15.93
N ALA A 165 33.66 3.33 14.66
CA ALA A 165 35.05 3.10 14.25
C ALA A 165 35.95 4.28 14.66
N GLU A 166 35.48 5.53 14.56
CA GLU A 166 36.19 6.72 15.03
C GLU A 166 36.43 6.63 16.54
N ASP A 167 35.40 6.32 17.34
CA ASP A 167 35.53 6.10 18.78
C ASP A 167 36.53 4.97 19.12
N VAL A 168 36.52 3.86 18.37
CA VAL A 168 37.46 2.72 18.58
C VAL A 168 38.88 3.06 18.14
N VAL A 169 39.05 3.86 17.08
CA VAL A 169 40.37 4.33 16.61
C VAL A 169 40.96 5.36 17.56
N GLU A 170 40.13 6.24 18.14
CA GLU A 170 40.53 7.16 19.20
C GLU A 170 41.01 6.41 20.45
N ILE A 171 40.32 5.33 20.84
CA ILE A 171 40.77 4.45 21.94
C ILE A 171 42.08 3.73 21.60
N ALA A 172 42.36 3.45 20.33
CA ALA A 172 43.56 2.72 19.91
C ALA A 172 44.82 3.60 19.80
N HIS A 173 44.72 4.92 19.98
CA HIS A 173 45.90 5.77 20.13
C HIS A 173 46.58 5.49 21.48
N GLU A 174 47.91 5.32 21.45
CA GLU A 174 48.72 4.87 22.59
C GLU A 174 48.55 5.79 23.84
N GLU A 175 48.27 7.07 23.63
CA GLU A 175 48.01 8.05 24.70
C GLU A 175 46.66 7.84 25.41
N ALA A 176 45.61 7.37 24.71
CA ALA A 176 44.28 7.17 25.29
C ALA A 176 44.18 5.89 26.15
N PHE A 177 44.99 4.87 25.82
CA PHE A 177 45.06 3.61 26.57
C PHE A 177 45.66 3.81 27.97
N GLU A 178 46.68 4.67 28.09
CA GLU A 178 47.32 4.97 29.38
C GLU A 178 46.37 5.73 30.31
N GLU A 179 45.63 6.72 29.81
CA GLU A 179 44.63 7.47 30.59
C GLU A 179 43.48 6.56 31.06
N ALA A 180 42.90 5.76 30.17
CA ALA A 180 41.81 4.86 30.52
C ALA A 180 42.24 3.77 31.51
N SER A 181 43.44 3.21 31.34
CA SER A 181 44.00 2.25 32.30
C SER A 181 44.27 2.90 33.65
N SER A 182 44.77 4.15 33.69
CA SER A 182 45.02 4.86 34.95
C SER A 182 43.74 5.14 35.74
N MET A 183 42.63 5.42 35.06
CA MET A 183 41.33 5.71 35.68
C MET A 183 40.66 4.46 36.28
N ILE A 184 40.94 3.27 35.74
CA ILE A 184 40.42 1.98 36.25
C ILE A 184 41.21 1.48 37.46
N TYR A 185 42.50 1.83 37.55
CA TYR A 185 43.40 1.39 38.62
C TYR A 185 43.64 2.44 39.73
N ALA A 186 42.93 3.56 39.71
CA ALA A 186 42.89 4.57 40.79
C ALA A 186 41.75 4.28 41.79
#